data_AF-A0A560PS25-F1
#
_entry.id   AF-A0A560PS25-F1
#
_cell.length_a   1.000
_cell.length_b   1.000
_cell.length_c   1.000
_cell.angle_alpha   90.00
_cell.angle_beta   90.00
_cell.angle_gamma   90.00
#
_symmetry.space_group_name_H-M   'P 1'
#
loop_
_entity.id
_entity.type
_entity.pdbx_description
1 polymer ?
#
loop_
_entity_poly.entity_id
_entity_poly.type
_entity_poly.pdbx_seq_one_letter_code
_entity_poly.pdbx_strand_id
1 'polypeptide(L)'
;MNCWTILGLRADADERAIKRSYSALLKVHRPDEDLDAFQRLRGAYERALTIARQRAEEQGESEGVEFASVYPQRAGDTGLLVELEQPRVQADEAEVTQAQMLASLDDLAPPRLNVIAAQAKADGRLALFERCLLERCLNDSEQGYLAAQWALVHLGWLTPWQDNSLPSVQLDGLANRLLTTELHGLHALLAEGDEQAFLERVAVLHEEGWLQPFDLRAHFNRQLVNILLSVTQWSLPFFKELCARCGWDELQANQAGWLREWDQLLRRGELERLEERLRVRMALRRPDTAQARAAWLLLKPLRVGQRRRLVDRFTEADWRACEILEETLTQEAPEVLPRVAPDGLLDWRQWNRSMDWRGSGLCLWLLLLIPSWFFLSDGGPSPGKSPLSQDWLTCVFMAGMASGLLIVLHRGWRVFVHWLSGLDIAISSIFLPERWIRHGSGLLLLRHVIPCAVITLAAAGMGAVEGVLGIVVGGLTAPLSLAYADFTTRVGSPQILLCNAMPRFISFLRKVGRDRLILMSVWLRTSRGKLTLGLLLLVATVSALAYFSQNTVARCTWTRQYNGLCIMTEQVP
;
A
#
# COMPACT_ATOMS: atom_id res chain seq x y z
N MET A 1 14.29 19.96 -33.10
CA MET A 1 14.63 21.17 -33.89
C MET A 1 15.87 21.82 -33.31
N ASN A 2 16.83 22.18 -34.16
CA ASN A 2 18.06 22.86 -33.74
C ASN A 2 17.77 24.36 -33.47
N CYS A 3 18.37 24.93 -32.42
CA CYS A 3 18.14 26.32 -31.99
C CYS A 3 18.42 27.34 -33.12
N TRP A 4 19.41 27.07 -33.96
CA TRP A 4 19.77 27.89 -35.13
C TRP A 4 18.69 27.94 -36.20
N THR A 5 18.01 26.82 -36.45
CA THR A 5 16.93 26.73 -37.43
C THR A 5 15.69 27.50 -36.99
N ILE A 6 15.41 27.54 -35.68
CA ILE A 6 14.30 28.31 -35.09
C ILE A 6 14.58 29.81 -35.16
N LEU A 7 15.83 30.24 -34.95
CA LEU A 7 16.25 31.64 -35.04
C LEU A 7 16.55 32.10 -36.49
N GLY A 8 16.50 31.20 -37.48
CA GLY A 8 16.86 31.52 -38.87
C GLY A 8 18.32 31.94 -39.05
N LEU A 9 19.21 31.49 -38.17
CA LEU A 9 20.63 31.84 -38.16
C LEU A 9 21.50 30.65 -38.53
N ARG A 10 22.71 30.93 -39.05
CA ARG A 10 23.74 29.91 -39.19
C ARG A 10 24.33 29.56 -37.83
N ALA A 11 24.88 28.35 -37.74
CA ALA A 11 25.38 27.80 -36.48
C ALA A 11 26.59 28.56 -35.90
N ASP A 12 27.18 29.50 -36.64
CA ASP A 12 28.37 30.32 -36.36
C ASP A 12 28.02 31.79 -36.00
N ALA A 13 26.75 32.12 -35.74
CA ALA A 13 26.34 33.50 -35.53
C ALA A 13 26.75 34.08 -34.16
N ASP A 14 27.28 35.32 -34.16
CA ASP A 14 27.70 36.05 -32.97
C ASP A 14 26.53 36.48 -32.06
N GLU A 15 26.84 36.80 -30.79
CA GLU A 15 25.87 37.22 -29.77
C GLU A 15 24.99 38.40 -30.23
N ARG A 16 25.57 39.36 -30.97
CA ARG A 16 24.84 40.50 -31.54
C ARG A 16 23.83 40.09 -32.61
N ALA A 17 24.14 39.08 -33.42
CA ALA A 17 23.23 38.57 -34.46
C ALA A 17 22.07 37.77 -33.83
N ILE A 18 22.36 36.97 -32.79
CA ILE A 18 21.36 36.21 -32.02
C ILE A 18 20.33 37.15 -31.38
N LYS A 19 20.78 38.22 -30.70
CA LYS A 19 19.90 39.21 -30.06
C LYS A 19 19.02 39.96 -31.06
N ARG A 20 19.57 40.32 -32.23
CA ARG A 20 18.81 40.98 -33.30
C ARG A 20 17.72 40.07 -33.87
N SER A 21 18.05 38.81 -34.21
CA SER A 21 17.06 37.86 -34.74
C SER A 21 15.93 37.60 -33.74
N TYR A 22 16.29 37.38 -32.47
CA TYR A 22 15.31 37.22 -31.40
C TYR A 22 14.36 38.43 -31.29
N SER A 23 14.89 39.66 -31.32
CA SER A 23 14.06 40.87 -31.26
C SER A 23 13.13 41.05 -32.46
N ALA A 24 13.51 40.54 -33.64
CA ALA A 24 12.68 40.57 -34.83
C ALA A 24 11.55 39.53 -34.73
N LEU A 25 11.87 38.31 -34.28
CA LEU A 25 10.91 37.22 -34.11
C LEU A 25 9.94 37.45 -32.94
N LEU A 26 10.39 38.16 -31.90
CA LEU A 26 9.55 38.56 -30.75
C LEU A 26 8.39 39.49 -31.15
N LYS A 27 8.57 40.28 -32.22
CA LYS A 27 7.51 41.16 -32.74
C LYS A 27 6.41 40.39 -33.47
N VAL A 28 6.74 39.18 -33.95
CA VAL A 28 5.84 38.27 -34.69
C VAL A 28 5.19 37.26 -33.74
N HIS A 29 5.96 36.71 -32.80
CA HIS A 29 5.47 35.77 -31.80
C HIS A 29 5.25 36.49 -30.47
N ARG A 30 4.11 37.19 -30.37
CA ARG A 30 3.70 37.83 -29.11
C ARG A 30 3.18 36.77 -28.14
N PRO A 31 3.48 36.89 -26.83
CA PRO A 31 3.06 35.92 -25.82
C PRO A 31 1.53 35.79 -25.68
N ASP A 32 0.77 36.79 -26.15
CA ASP A 32 -0.69 36.81 -26.08
C ASP A 32 -1.37 36.06 -27.24
N GLU A 33 -0.65 35.82 -28.35
CA GLU A 33 -1.21 35.18 -29.56
C GLU A 33 -0.84 33.68 -29.64
N ASP A 34 0.37 33.30 -29.24
CA ASP A 34 0.81 31.90 -29.21
C ASP A 34 1.89 31.66 -28.14
N LEU A 35 1.44 31.17 -26.98
CA LEU A 35 2.29 30.88 -25.82
C LEU A 35 3.35 29.80 -26.11
N ASP A 36 2.97 28.77 -26.89
CA ASP A 36 3.85 27.65 -27.21
C ASP A 36 4.94 28.06 -28.20
N ALA A 37 4.60 28.85 -29.22
CA ALA A 37 5.59 29.39 -30.15
C ALA A 37 6.57 30.33 -29.44
N PHE A 38 6.09 31.14 -28.49
CA PHE A 38 6.92 32.01 -27.68
C PHE A 38 7.92 31.22 -26.81
N GLN A 39 7.46 30.17 -26.12
CA GLN A 39 8.35 29.32 -25.29
C GLN A 39 9.42 28.63 -26.14
N ARG A 40 9.07 28.13 -27.33
CA ARG A 40 10.03 27.52 -28.26
C ARG A 40 11.06 28.53 -28.76
N LEU A 41 10.64 29.75 -29.09
CA LEU A 41 11.53 30.85 -29.50
C LEU A 41 12.48 31.25 -28.37
N ARG A 42 11.95 31.40 -27.14
CA ARG A 42 12.73 31.76 -25.96
C ARG A 42 13.78 30.70 -25.62
N GLY A 43 13.37 29.43 -25.60
CA GLY A 43 14.27 28.31 -25.36
C GLY A 43 15.32 28.12 -26.45
N ALA A 44 15.05 28.53 -27.71
CA ALA A 44 16.05 28.53 -28.77
C ALA A 44 17.06 29.68 -28.61
N TYR A 45 16.60 30.87 -28.21
CA TYR A 45 17.46 32.03 -27.94
C TYR A 45 18.45 31.76 -26.80
N GLU A 46 18.00 31.23 -25.67
CA GLU A 46 18.87 30.95 -24.50
C GLU A 46 19.93 29.89 -24.82
N ARG A 47 19.55 28.85 -25.56
CA ARG A 47 20.49 27.83 -26.05
C ARG A 47 21.53 28.41 -27.01
N ALA A 48 21.13 29.24 -27.97
CA ALA A 48 22.06 29.88 -28.90
C ALA A 48 23.03 30.83 -28.18
N LEU A 49 22.56 31.59 -27.18
CA LEU A 49 23.38 32.49 -26.38
C LEU A 49 24.43 31.73 -25.56
N THR A 50 24.06 30.58 -25.00
CA THR A 50 24.97 29.71 -24.24
C THR A 50 26.09 29.17 -25.14
N ILE A 51 25.73 28.65 -26.33
CA ILE A 51 26.70 28.13 -27.31
C ILE A 51 27.64 29.25 -27.81
N ALA A 52 27.12 30.46 -28.04
CA ALA A 52 27.94 31.60 -28.46
C ALA A 52 28.94 32.05 -27.38
N ARG A 53 28.55 32.01 -26.10
CA ARG A 53 29.44 32.32 -24.97
C ARG A 53 30.53 31.28 -24.79
N GLN A 54 30.16 30.00 -24.81
CA GLN A 54 31.12 28.89 -24.73
C GLN A 54 32.18 28.96 -25.83
N ARG A 55 31.80 29.34 -27.05
CA ARG A 55 32.78 29.53 -28.13
C ARG A 55 33.68 30.74 -27.96
N ALA A 56 33.17 31.84 -27.39
CA ALA A 56 33.99 33.00 -27.08
C ALA A 56 35.03 32.66 -26.00
N GLU A 57 34.67 31.79 -25.05
CA GLU A 57 35.58 31.24 -24.04
C GLU A 57 36.62 30.29 -24.67
N GLU A 58 36.19 29.36 -25.55
CA GLU A 58 37.08 28.43 -26.27
C GLU A 58 38.05 29.13 -27.25
N GLN A 59 37.61 30.23 -27.89
CA GLN A 59 38.46 31.05 -28.76
C GLN A 59 39.41 31.95 -27.96
N GLY A 60 39.01 32.38 -26.75
CA GLY A 60 39.87 33.09 -25.79
C GLY A 60 40.94 32.20 -25.16
N GLU A 61 40.70 30.90 -25.04
CA GLU A 61 41.69 29.91 -24.57
C GLU A 61 42.67 29.45 -25.66
N SER A 62 42.38 29.69 -26.95
CA SER A 62 43.22 29.23 -28.08
C SER A 62 44.27 30.25 -28.58
N GLU A 63 44.28 31.49 -28.07
CA GLU A 63 45.25 32.54 -28.47
C GLU A 63 46.16 33.03 -27.31
N GLY A 64 46.32 32.25 -26.24
CA GLY A 64 46.93 32.78 -25.01
C GLY A 64 47.81 31.87 -24.17
N VAL A 65 48.57 30.91 -24.73
CA VAL A 65 49.71 30.31 -24.00
C VAL A 65 50.85 29.92 -24.96
N GLU A 66 51.80 30.83 -25.18
CA GLU A 66 53.16 30.49 -25.61
C GLU A 66 54.16 31.13 -24.64
N PHE A 67 54.44 30.42 -23.53
CA PHE A 67 55.55 30.74 -22.63
C PHE A 67 56.82 30.06 -23.19
N ALA A 68 57.63 30.80 -23.93
CA ALA A 68 58.99 30.39 -24.25
C ALA A 68 59.92 30.74 -23.07
N SER A 69 60.37 29.71 -22.34
CA SER A 69 61.46 29.82 -21.36
C SER A 69 62.81 29.88 -22.07
N VAL A 70 63.55 30.99 -21.94
CA VAL A 70 64.99 31.04 -22.22
C VAL A 70 65.67 31.82 -21.09
N TYR A 71 66.63 31.16 -20.42
CA TYR A 71 67.49 31.77 -19.40
C TYR A 71 68.42 32.83 -20.01
N PRO A 72 68.76 33.93 -19.30
CA PRO A 72 69.76 34.88 -19.78
C PRO A 72 71.18 34.45 -19.38
N GLN A 73 72.08 34.40 -20.36
CA GLN A 73 73.54 34.39 -20.14
C GLN A 73 74.15 35.70 -20.65
N ARG A 74 74.95 36.28 -19.75
CA ARG A 74 75.73 37.52 -19.75
C ARG A 74 76.37 37.96 -21.09
N ALA A 75 76.31 39.27 -21.33
CA ALA A 75 77.43 40.21 -21.57
C ALA A 75 77.31 41.06 -22.85
N GLY A 76 77.40 42.38 -22.68
CA GLY A 76 77.70 43.34 -23.75
C GLY A 76 77.04 44.71 -23.58
N ASP A 77 77.70 45.60 -22.84
CA ASP A 77 77.81 47.06 -23.03
C ASP A 77 76.91 47.68 -24.15
N THR A 78 76.06 48.67 -23.90
CA THR A 78 76.46 50.05 -23.57
C THR A 78 75.24 50.93 -23.29
N GLY A 79 75.30 51.71 -22.19
CA GLY A 79 74.77 53.06 -22.03
C GLY A 79 73.28 53.35 -22.31
N LEU A 80 72.46 53.45 -21.26
CA LEU A 80 72.12 54.73 -20.64
C LEU A 80 71.25 54.48 -19.39
N LEU A 81 71.85 54.70 -18.22
CA LEU A 81 71.15 54.76 -16.93
C LEU A 81 70.54 56.16 -16.77
N VAL A 82 69.20 56.25 -16.74
CA VAL A 82 68.39 57.15 -15.89
C VAL A 82 67.02 56.45 -15.77
N GLU A 83 66.85 55.56 -14.79
CA GLU A 83 66.22 55.83 -13.48
C GLU A 83 64.69 55.73 -13.53
N LEU A 84 64.25 54.52 -13.17
CA LEU A 84 62.88 54.16 -12.80
C LEU A 84 62.68 54.56 -11.34
N GLU A 85 61.73 55.44 -11.05
CA GLU A 85 61.21 55.62 -9.69
C GLU A 85 59.67 55.65 -9.65
N GLN A 86 59.15 54.42 -9.46
CA GLN A 86 58.01 54.02 -8.62
C GLN A 86 56.54 54.26 -9.07
N PRO A 87 55.57 53.40 -8.62
CA PRO A 87 55.63 52.61 -7.38
C PRO A 87 55.28 51.10 -7.44
N ARG A 88 56.21 50.29 -6.92
CA ARG A 88 55.96 48.98 -6.28
C ARG A 88 55.39 49.11 -4.85
N VAL A 89 55.38 50.33 -4.28
CA VAL A 89 55.03 50.61 -2.86
C VAL A 89 53.54 50.36 -2.54
N GLN A 90 52.63 50.52 -3.52
CA GLN A 90 51.19 50.37 -3.28
C GLN A 90 50.73 48.92 -3.07
N ALA A 91 51.43 47.94 -3.64
CA ALA A 91 51.12 46.52 -3.43
C ALA A 91 51.54 46.05 -2.03
N ASP A 92 52.74 46.46 -1.58
CA ASP A 92 53.25 46.16 -0.24
C ASP A 92 52.39 46.84 0.85
N GLU A 93 51.96 48.08 0.66
CA GLU A 93 51.10 48.77 1.64
C GLU A 93 49.69 48.13 1.74
N ALA A 94 49.11 47.69 0.63
CA ALA A 94 47.81 47.04 0.61
C ALA A 94 47.83 45.67 1.32
N GLU A 95 48.86 44.85 1.07
CA GLU A 95 49.05 43.55 1.73
C GLU A 95 49.33 43.71 3.23
N VAL A 96 50.14 44.71 3.62
CA VAL A 96 50.39 45.02 5.04
C VAL A 96 49.11 45.50 5.74
N THR A 97 48.29 46.31 5.08
CA THR A 97 47.02 46.80 5.66
C THR A 97 46.01 45.65 5.84
N GLN A 98 45.97 44.70 4.91
CA GLN A 98 45.16 43.49 5.04
C GLN A 98 45.65 42.61 6.19
N ALA A 99 46.96 42.39 6.32
CA ALA A 99 47.54 41.61 7.41
C ALA A 99 47.26 42.23 8.80
N GLN A 100 47.32 43.56 8.91
CA GLN A 100 46.97 44.28 10.14
C GLN A 100 45.48 44.15 10.50
N MET A 101 44.59 44.18 9.50
CA MET A 101 43.16 43.97 9.71
C MET A 101 42.84 42.51 10.08
N LEU A 102 43.54 41.53 9.50
CA LEU A 102 43.39 40.12 9.89
C LEU A 102 43.82 39.90 11.34
N ALA A 103 44.91 40.54 11.78
CA ALA A 103 45.38 40.47 13.18
C ALA A 103 44.42 41.14 14.18
N SER A 104 43.69 42.18 13.78
CA SER A 104 42.68 42.81 14.65
C SER A 104 41.42 41.94 14.81
N LEU A 105 41.23 40.94 13.93
CA LEU A 105 40.14 39.97 13.91
C LEU A 105 40.51 38.62 14.57
N ASP A 106 41.47 38.63 15.50
CA ASP A 106 41.82 37.44 16.30
C ASP A 106 40.74 37.03 17.32
N ASP A 107 39.89 37.97 17.73
CA ASP A 107 38.76 37.73 18.63
C ASP A 107 37.47 38.15 17.94
N LEU A 108 36.67 37.16 17.55
CA LEU A 108 35.45 37.28 16.75
C LEU A 108 34.19 37.58 17.59
N ALA A 109 34.35 38.03 18.85
CA ALA A 109 33.21 38.36 19.70
C ALA A 109 32.35 39.51 19.11
N PRO A 110 31.00 39.39 19.08
CA PRO A 110 30.08 40.41 18.55
C PRO A 110 30.31 41.85 19.04
N PRO A 111 30.60 42.13 20.34
CA PRO A 111 30.85 43.51 20.78
C PRO A 111 32.12 44.13 20.20
N ARG A 112 33.16 43.32 19.91
CA ARG A 112 34.40 43.80 19.28
C ARG A 112 34.19 44.06 17.80
N LEU A 113 33.45 43.19 17.11
CA LEU A 113 33.08 43.37 15.71
C LEU A 113 32.33 44.69 15.47
N ASN A 114 31.45 45.10 16.40
CA ASN A 114 30.77 46.40 16.33
C ASN A 114 31.74 47.59 16.30
N VAL A 115 32.78 47.54 17.14
CA VAL A 115 33.77 48.63 17.25
C VAL A 115 34.64 48.68 16.00
N ILE A 116 35.14 47.53 15.54
CA ILE A 116 36.02 47.44 14.37
C ILE A 116 35.25 47.82 13.10
N ALA A 117 33.99 47.39 12.97
CA ALA A 117 33.15 47.77 11.83
C ALA A 117 32.83 49.27 11.80
N ALA A 118 32.56 49.88 12.96
CA ALA A 118 32.34 51.33 13.05
C ALA A 118 33.60 52.13 12.67
N GLN A 119 34.78 51.67 13.10
CA GLN A 119 36.07 52.26 12.72
C GLN A 119 36.35 52.10 11.23
N ALA A 120 36.19 50.90 10.69
CA ALA A 120 36.37 50.64 9.26
C ALA A 120 35.41 51.47 8.38
N LYS A 121 34.18 51.75 8.88
CA LYS A 121 33.23 52.65 8.23
C LYS A 121 33.68 54.11 8.26
N ALA A 122 34.21 54.58 9.39
CA ALA A 122 34.75 55.93 9.52
C ALA A 122 35.96 56.14 8.60
N ASP A 123 36.80 55.11 8.45
CA ASP A 123 38.03 55.14 7.65
C ASP A 123 37.80 54.87 6.16
N GLY A 124 36.55 54.57 5.74
CA GLY A 124 36.22 54.22 4.35
C GLY A 124 36.76 52.86 3.89
N ARG A 125 37.11 51.95 4.82
CA ARG A 125 37.75 50.64 4.56
C ARG A 125 36.82 49.45 4.80
N LEU A 126 35.50 49.64 4.73
CA LEU A 126 34.51 48.58 4.98
C LEU A 126 34.73 47.33 4.11
N ALA A 127 34.98 47.48 2.80
CA ALA A 127 35.16 46.33 1.91
C ALA A 127 36.37 45.45 2.29
N LEU A 128 37.45 46.04 2.81
CA LEU A 128 38.62 45.29 3.29
C LEU A 128 38.30 44.55 4.59
N PHE A 129 37.56 45.20 5.51
CA PHE A 129 37.08 44.58 6.73
C PHE A 129 36.18 43.37 6.43
N GLU A 130 35.19 43.53 5.54
CA GLU A 130 34.27 42.45 5.18
C GLU A 130 34.99 41.26 4.54
N ARG A 131 35.99 41.50 3.68
CA ARG A 131 36.83 40.44 3.11
C ARG A 131 37.63 39.68 4.17
N CYS A 132 38.28 40.40 5.09
CA CYS A 132 39.07 39.78 6.16
C CYS A 132 38.16 39.01 7.14
N LEU A 133 36.98 39.54 7.43
CA LEU A 133 35.98 38.87 8.27
C LEU A 133 35.48 37.58 7.60
N LEU A 134 35.20 37.61 6.30
CA LEU A 134 34.75 36.44 5.54
C LEU A 134 35.81 35.33 5.54
N GLU A 135 37.08 35.68 5.33
CA GLU A 135 38.20 34.74 5.40
C GLU A 135 38.31 34.11 6.79
N ARG A 136 38.12 34.89 7.86
CA ARG A 136 38.16 34.40 9.24
C ARG A 136 36.97 33.48 9.56
N CYS A 137 35.75 33.84 9.11
CA CYS A 137 34.55 33.01 9.26
C CYS A 137 34.67 31.65 8.54
N LEU A 138 35.46 31.57 7.47
CA LEU A 138 35.76 30.31 6.77
C LEU A 138 36.87 29.49 7.45
N ASN A 139 37.62 30.05 8.39
CA ASN A 139 38.74 29.35 9.04
C ASN A 139 38.41 28.85 10.46
N ASP A 140 37.61 29.59 11.24
CA ASP A 140 37.22 29.20 12.59
C ASP A 140 35.78 28.64 12.64
N SER A 141 35.57 27.53 13.34
CA SER A 141 34.32 26.75 13.28
C SER A 141 33.23 27.26 14.23
N GLU A 142 33.57 27.65 15.46
CA GLU A 142 32.58 28.05 16.46
C GLU A 142 32.41 29.57 16.49
N GLN A 143 33.52 30.30 16.60
CA GLN A 143 33.49 31.76 16.60
C GLN A 143 33.13 32.32 15.21
N GLY A 144 33.49 31.60 14.14
CA GLY A 144 33.12 31.96 12.78
C GLY A 144 31.63 31.91 12.52
N TYR A 145 30.89 31.00 13.17
CA TYR A 145 29.42 30.95 13.07
C TYR A 145 28.76 32.17 13.75
N LEU A 146 29.21 32.54 14.95
CA LEU A 146 28.70 33.72 15.65
C LEU A 146 29.03 35.03 14.91
N ALA A 147 30.24 35.13 14.36
CA ALA A 147 30.64 36.27 13.54
C ALA A 147 29.85 36.35 12.22
N ALA A 148 29.56 35.20 11.60
CA ALA A 148 28.71 35.13 10.43
C ALA A 148 27.27 35.57 10.75
N GLN A 149 26.66 35.09 11.84
CA GLN A 149 25.34 35.56 12.28
C GLN A 149 25.30 37.08 12.51
N TRP A 150 26.35 37.63 13.13
CA TRP A 150 26.50 39.08 13.30
C TRP A 150 26.56 39.81 11.94
N ALA A 151 27.35 39.28 10.99
CA ALA A 151 27.50 39.86 9.65
C ALA A 151 26.21 39.80 8.83
N LEU A 152 25.40 38.75 8.97
CA LEU A 152 24.08 38.65 8.33
C LEU A 152 23.15 39.80 8.77
N VAL A 153 23.15 40.13 10.07
CA VAL A 153 22.27 41.17 10.64
C VAL A 153 22.79 42.58 10.36
N HIS A 154 24.09 42.81 10.54
CA HIS A 154 24.67 44.16 10.52
C HIS A 154 25.22 44.58 9.15
N LEU A 155 25.69 43.63 8.34
CA LEU A 155 26.27 43.88 7.01
C LEU A 155 25.36 43.42 5.87
N GLY A 156 24.25 42.73 6.16
CA GLY A 156 23.30 42.27 5.15
C GLY A 156 23.88 41.22 4.20
N TRP A 157 24.86 40.44 4.66
CA TRP A 157 25.46 39.37 3.85
C TRP A 157 24.41 38.38 3.34
N LEU A 158 24.63 37.87 2.12
CA LEU A 158 23.76 36.91 1.43
C LEU A 158 22.35 37.43 1.13
N THR A 159 22.14 38.74 1.23
CA THR A 159 20.89 39.40 0.83
C THR A 159 21.05 40.12 -0.52
N PRO A 160 19.95 40.41 -1.24
CA PRO A 160 20.00 41.11 -2.54
C PRO A 160 20.62 42.52 -2.51
N TRP A 161 20.82 43.08 -1.32
CA TRP A 161 21.28 44.45 -1.10
C TRP A 161 22.78 44.52 -0.76
N GLN A 162 23.48 43.39 -0.82
CA GLN A 162 24.90 43.28 -0.54
C GLN A 162 25.74 43.98 -1.62
N ASP A 163 26.84 44.62 -1.21
CA ASP A 163 27.77 45.26 -2.14
C ASP A 163 28.60 44.19 -2.89
N ASN A 164 28.80 44.40 -4.20
CA ASN A 164 29.34 43.39 -5.13
C ASN A 164 30.88 43.24 -5.03
N SER A 165 31.47 43.73 -3.95
CA SER A 165 32.92 43.80 -3.73
C SER A 165 33.50 42.50 -3.13
N LEU A 166 32.64 41.59 -2.68
CA LEU A 166 33.01 40.33 -2.02
C LEU A 166 33.12 39.15 -3.00
N PRO A 167 34.07 38.22 -2.80
CA PRO A 167 34.20 37.04 -3.66
C PRO A 167 33.01 36.08 -3.54
N SER A 168 32.33 35.78 -4.66
CA SER A 168 31.15 34.91 -4.69
C SER A 168 31.42 33.50 -4.15
N VAL A 169 32.55 32.89 -4.52
CA VAL A 169 32.93 31.54 -4.08
C VAL A 169 33.04 31.41 -2.56
N GLN A 170 33.58 32.45 -1.90
CA GLN A 170 33.73 32.47 -0.44
C GLN A 170 32.38 32.67 0.26
N LEU A 171 31.50 33.49 -0.33
CA LEU A 171 30.13 33.67 0.16
C LEU A 171 29.29 32.40 0.01
N ASP A 172 29.39 31.70 -1.12
CA ASP A 172 28.74 30.39 -1.33
C ASP A 172 29.26 29.34 -0.33
N GLY A 173 30.58 29.37 -0.06
CA GLY A 173 31.21 28.54 0.96
C GLY A 173 30.67 28.82 2.37
N LEU A 174 30.50 30.09 2.72
CA LEU A 174 29.91 30.50 4.00
C LEU A 174 28.44 30.08 4.10
N ALA A 175 27.64 30.35 3.06
CA ALA A 175 26.23 29.98 3.00
C ALA A 175 26.04 28.47 3.19
N ASN A 176 26.84 27.65 2.50
CA ASN A 176 26.80 26.19 2.66
C ASN A 176 27.17 25.74 4.08
N ARG A 177 28.15 26.39 4.74
CA ARG A 177 28.52 26.04 6.11
C ARG A 177 27.44 26.41 7.13
N LEU A 178 26.87 27.60 7.02
CA LEU A 178 25.75 28.04 7.85
C LEU A 178 24.59 27.05 7.71
N LEU A 179 24.18 26.79 6.46
CA LEU A 179 23.12 25.85 6.16
C LEU A 179 23.41 24.45 6.70
N THR A 180 24.64 23.96 6.54
CA THR A 180 25.04 22.64 7.04
C THR A 180 24.91 22.58 8.56
N THR A 181 25.34 23.62 9.27
CA THR A 181 25.25 23.70 10.74
C THR A 181 23.79 23.66 11.20
N GLU A 182 22.93 24.45 10.57
CA GLU A 182 21.49 24.47 10.84
C GLU A 182 20.82 23.12 10.56
N LEU A 183 21.16 22.48 9.42
CA LEU A 183 20.62 21.18 9.05
C LEU A 183 21.05 20.08 10.02
N HIS A 184 22.27 20.13 10.56
CA HIS A 184 22.70 19.19 11.61
C HIS A 184 21.88 19.37 12.89
N GLY A 185 21.61 20.63 13.29
CA GLY A 185 20.74 20.92 14.43
C GLY A 185 19.32 20.40 14.23
N LEU A 186 18.74 20.62 13.04
CA LEU A 186 17.42 20.11 12.68
C LEU A 186 17.37 18.57 12.68
N HIS A 187 18.39 17.91 12.14
CA HIS A 187 18.47 16.45 12.17
C HIS A 187 18.55 15.90 13.60
N ALA A 188 19.29 16.56 14.50
CA ALA A 188 19.36 16.19 15.91
C ALA A 188 18.00 16.32 16.62
N LEU A 189 17.29 17.44 16.43
CA LEU A 189 15.96 17.65 17.00
C LEU A 189 14.96 16.58 16.56
N LEU A 190 14.97 16.22 15.27
CA LEU A 190 14.08 15.17 14.76
C LEU A 190 14.49 13.78 15.25
N ALA A 191 15.79 13.50 15.42
CA ALA A 191 16.28 12.25 15.99
C ALA A 191 15.94 12.09 17.48
N GLU A 192 15.86 13.20 18.23
CA GLU A 192 15.38 13.24 19.61
C GLU A 192 13.84 13.11 19.72
N GLY A 193 13.12 13.32 18.61
CA GLY A 193 11.66 13.26 18.53
C GLY A 193 10.96 14.57 18.88
N ASP A 194 11.68 15.69 18.94
CA ASP A 194 11.09 17.01 19.19
C ASP A 194 10.58 17.65 17.88
N GLU A 195 9.40 17.20 17.46
CA GLU A 195 8.73 17.67 16.25
C GLU A 195 8.35 19.17 16.32
N GLN A 196 8.05 19.69 17.51
CA GLN A 196 7.63 21.09 17.67
C GLN A 196 8.81 22.04 17.55
N ALA A 197 9.91 21.77 18.25
CA ALA A 197 11.13 22.58 18.14
C ALA A 197 11.67 22.58 16.71
N PHE A 198 11.57 21.45 15.99
CA PHE A 198 11.92 21.38 14.58
C PHE A 198 11.08 22.35 13.73
N LEU A 199 9.75 22.32 13.88
CA LEU A 199 8.84 23.18 13.10
C LEU A 199 9.05 24.66 13.42
N GLU A 200 9.30 25.01 14.67
CA GLU A 200 9.64 26.37 15.09
C GLU A 200 10.97 26.83 14.51
N ARG A 201 12.01 25.99 14.55
CA ARG A 201 13.32 26.32 13.98
C ARG A 201 13.24 26.52 12.47
N VAL A 202 12.51 25.67 11.75
CA VAL A 202 12.28 25.83 10.30
C VAL A 202 11.53 27.13 10.00
N ALA A 203 10.54 27.51 10.83
CA ALA A 203 9.81 28.77 10.65
C ALA A 203 10.74 29.99 10.79
N VAL A 204 11.59 30.00 11.82
CA VAL A 204 12.60 31.06 12.02
C VAL A 204 13.53 31.15 10.81
N LEU A 205 14.06 30.02 10.32
CA LEU A 205 14.97 29.99 9.18
C LEU A 205 14.32 30.49 7.88
N HIS A 206 13.02 30.26 7.68
CA HIS A 206 12.30 30.78 6.51
C HIS A 206 12.11 32.30 6.54
N GLU A 207 12.05 32.90 7.73
CA GLU A 207 11.98 34.36 7.92
C GLU A 207 13.34 35.04 7.76
N GLU A 208 14.44 34.31 7.93
CA GLU A 208 15.79 34.87 7.80
C GLU A 208 16.09 35.33 6.36
N GLY A 209 16.73 36.51 6.25
CA GLY A 209 16.96 37.21 4.98
C GLY A 209 17.94 36.50 4.05
N TRP A 210 18.90 35.76 4.59
CA TRP A 210 19.94 35.07 3.82
C TRP A 210 19.45 33.77 3.18
N LEU A 211 18.34 33.21 3.67
CA LEU A 211 17.66 32.05 3.10
C LEU A 211 16.51 32.47 2.16
N GLN A 212 16.41 33.74 1.77
CA GLN A 212 15.46 34.20 0.75
C GLN A 212 15.86 33.86 -0.70
N PRO A 213 17.16 33.84 -1.08
CA PRO A 213 17.58 33.49 -2.43
C PRO A 213 17.04 32.13 -2.88
N PHE A 214 16.59 32.06 -4.14
CA PHE A 214 15.91 30.90 -4.70
C PHE A 214 16.76 29.62 -4.61
N ASP A 215 18.05 29.70 -4.95
CA ASP A 215 18.95 28.54 -4.99
C ASP A 215 19.19 27.96 -3.59
N LEU A 216 19.39 28.82 -2.59
CA LEU A 216 19.55 28.40 -1.20
C LEU A 216 18.28 27.78 -0.63
N ARG A 217 17.10 28.32 -0.97
CA ARG A 217 15.80 27.72 -0.60
C ARG A 217 15.59 26.36 -1.23
N ALA A 218 15.91 26.22 -2.51
CA ALA A 218 15.80 24.95 -3.22
C ALA A 218 16.72 23.90 -2.60
N HIS A 219 17.97 24.26 -2.30
CA HIS A 219 18.92 23.39 -1.63
C HIS A 219 18.47 23.03 -0.20
N PHE A 220 18.00 24.01 0.59
CA PHE A 220 17.46 23.77 1.93
C PHE A 220 16.30 22.77 1.92
N ASN A 221 15.27 23.00 1.08
CA ASN A 221 14.12 22.10 0.95
C ASN A 221 14.55 20.69 0.56
N ARG A 222 15.50 20.56 -0.37
CA ARG A 222 16.05 19.26 -0.77
C ARG A 222 16.70 18.53 0.40
N GLN A 223 17.44 19.23 1.26
CA GLN A 223 18.06 18.63 2.44
C GLN A 223 17.05 18.28 3.53
N LEU A 224 16.00 19.08 3.73
CA LEU A 224 14.90 18.73 4.64
C LEU A 224 14.22 17.42 4.22
N VAL A 225 13.95 17.23 2.93
CA VAL A 225 13.40 15.97 2.39
C VAL A 225 14.34 14.79 2.70
N ASN A 226 15.65 14.98 2.54
CA ASN A 226 16.63 13.93 2.87
C ASN A 226 16.63 13.58 4.37
N ILE A 227 16.49 14.57 5.26
CA ILE A 227 16.37 14.36 6.71
C ILE A 227 15.11 13.55 7.04
N LEU A 228 13.97 13.86 6.42
CA LEU A 228 12.72 13.10 6.62
C LEU A 228 12.82 11.66 6.08
N LEU A 229 13.65 11.44 5.06
CA LEU A 229 13.90 10.11 4.53
C LEU A 229 14.87 9.30 5.41
N SER A 230 15.85 9.95 6.04
CA SER A 230 16.84 9.32 6.91
C SER A 230 16.26 8.95 8.28
N VAL A 231 15.45 9.82 8.87
CA VAL A 231 14.81 9.57 10.16
C VAL A 231 13.51 8.78 9.97
N THR A 232 13.36 7.68 10.70
CA THR A 232 12.23 6.74 10.54
C THR A 232 11.05 7.02 11.45
N GLN A 233 11.16 7.95 12.39
CA GLN A 233 10.16 8.18 13.44
C GLN A 233 9.69 9.64 13.41
N TRP A 234 8.71 9.94 12.56
CA TRP A 234 8.02 11.24 12.54
C TRP A 234 6.53 11.04 12.35
N SER A 235 5.72 11.97 12.86
CA SER A 235 4.26 11.86 12.84
C SER A 235 3.63 12.45 11.56
N LEU A 236 2.53 11.85 11.10
CA LEU A 236 1.78 12.40 9.95
C LEU A 236 1.26 13.84 10.18
N PRO A 237 0.78 14.23 11.38
CA PRO A 237 0.43 15.62 11.66
C PRO A 237 1.61 16.57 11.47
N PHE A 238 2.80 16.19 11.96
CA PHE A 238 4.01 16.96 11.77
C PHE A 238 4.36 17.15 10.28
N PHE A 239 4.33 16.07 9.49
CA PHE A 239 4.63 16.16 8.07
C PHE A 239 3.68 17.11 7.32
N LYS A 240 2.39 17.06 7.63
CA LYS A 240 1.40 17.98 7.03
C LYS A 240 1.64 19.43 7.40
N GLU A 241 1.98 19.68 8.67
CA GLU A 241 2.29 21.03 9.14
C GLU A 241 3.56 21.57 8.48
N LEU A 242 4.59 20.72 8.33
CA LEU A 242 5.80 21.06 7.60
C LEU A 242 5.51 21.39 6.13
N CYS A 243 4.72 20.56 5.44
CA CYS A 243 4.30 20.84 4.06
C CYS A 243 3.55 22.17 3.95
N ALA A 244 2.65 22.47 4.88
CA ALA A 244 1.90 23.73 4.90
C ALA A 244 2.81 24.94 5.09
N ARG A 245 3.83 24.84 5.96
CA ARG A 245 4.79 25.93 6.22
C ARG A 245 5.75 26.15 5.06
N CYS A 246 6.29 25.08 4.48
CA CYS A 246 7.24 25.17 3.38
C CYS A 246 6.57 25.35 2.01
N GLY A 247 5.23 25.27 1.95
CA GLY A 247 4.46 25.34 0.71
C GLY A 247 4.67 24.14 -0.21
N TRP A 248 5.02 22.97 0.35
CA TRP A 248 5.31 21.77 -0.40
C TRP A 248 4.07 21.15 -1.00
N ASP A 249 4.11 20.99 -2.32
CA ASP A 249 3.08 20.33 -3.11
C ASP A 249 3.73 19.48 -4.23
N GLU A 250 2.95 18.59 -4.84
CA GLU A 250 3.40 17.69 -5.90
C GLU A 250 4.02 18.45 -7.08
N LEU A 251 3.43 19.60 -7.44
CA LEU A 251 3.94 20.46 -8.50
C LEU A 251 5.33 21.03 -8.17
N GLN A 252 5.55 21.44 -6.92
CA GLN A 252 6.85 21.94 -6.48
C GLN A 252 7.89 20.82 -6.46
N ALA A 253 7.51 19.65 -5.94
CA ALA A 253 8.39 18.48 -5.92
C ALA A 253 8.84 18.08 -7.33
N ASN A 254 7.93 18.16 -8.31
CA ASN A 254 8.25 17.91 -9.71
C ASN A 254 9.19 18.98 -10.29
N GLN A 255 8.90 20.27 -10.07
CA GLN A 255 9.73 21.38 -10.56
C GLN A 255 11.16 21.35 -9.99
N ALA A 256 11.29 20.97 -8.72
CA ALA A 256 12.58 20.90 -8.03
C ALA A 256 13.26 19.51 -8.18
N GLY A 257 12.65 18.57 -8.90
CA GLY A 257 13.28 17.30 -9.30
C GLY A 257 13.34 16.22 -8.22
N TRP A 258 12.45 16.26 -7.22
CA TRP A 258 12.42 15.32 -6.09
C TRP A 258 11.08 14.59 -5.91
N LEU A 259 10.36 14.37 -7.02
CA LEU A 259 9.05 13.71 -7.03
C LEU A 259 9.08 12.28 -6.45
N ARG A 260 10.16 11.52 -6.67
CA ARG A 260 10.26 10.14 -6.15
C ARG A 260 10.36 10.12 -4.63
N GLU A 261 11.13 11.06 -4.07
CA GLU A 261 11.30 11.24 -2.64
C GLU A 261 10.00 11.71 -1.99
N TRP A 262 9.25 12.58 -2.67
CA TRP A 262 7.90 12.97 -2.27
C TRP A 262 6.95 11.78 -2.20
N ASP A 263 6.90 10.95 -3.24
CA ASP A 263 6.06 9.73 -3.25
C ASP A 263 6.45 8.78 -2.11
N GLN A 264 7.74 8.64 -1.82
CA GLN A 264 8.21 7.81 -0.69
C GLN A 264 7.75 8.36 0.67
N LEU A 265 7.78 9.68 0.87
CA LEU A 265 7.32 10.30 2.11
C LEU A 265 5.80 10.15 2.27
N LEU A 266 5.03 10.39 1.22
CA LEU A 266 3.58 10.17 1.21
C LEU A 266 3.24 8.71 1.52
N ARG A 267 3.93 7.79 0.85
CA ARG A 267 3.78 6.36 1.06
C ARG A 267 4.04 5.95 2.50
N ARG A 268 5.10 6.46 3.13
CA ARG A 268 5.38 6.20 4.57
C ARG A 268 4.23 6.68 5.45
N GLY A 269 3.76 7.91 5.23
CA GLY A 269 2.64 8.47 5.99
C GLY A 269 1.34 7.67 5.83
N GLU A 270 1.08 7.13 4.63
CA GLU A 270 -0.06 6.24 4.39
C GLU A 270 0.04 4.92 5.15
N LEU A 271 1.23 4.30 5.18
CA LEU A 271 1.49 3.05 5.89
C LEU A 271 1.31 3.23 7.40
N GLU A 272 1.84 4.32 7.97
CA GLU A 272 1.66 4.64 9.40
C GLU A 272 0.19 4.87 9.73
N ARG A 273 -0.53 5.63 8.89
CA ARG A 273 -1.96 5.88 9.08
C ARG A 273 -2.78 4.60 8.98
N LEU A 274 -2.40 3.67 8.13
CA LEU A 274 -3.03 2.35 8.02
C LEU A 274 -2.79 1.55 9.30
N GLU A 275 -1.55 1.47 9.76
CA GLU A 275 -1.14 0.78 10.98
C GLU A 275 -1.88 1.31 12.22
N GLU A 276 -1.96 2.63 12.38
CA GLU A 276 -2.70 3.27 13.47
C GLU A 276 -4.19 2.93 13.39
N ARG A 277 -4.82 3.02 12.21
CA ARG A 277 -6.23 2.65 12.02
C ARG A 277 -6.50 1.21 12.43
N LEU A 278 -5.60 0.29 12.08
CA LEU A 278 -5.72 -1.12 12.43
C LEU A 278 -5.56 -1.33 13.93
N ARG A 279 -4.57 -0.68 14.57
CA ARG A 279 -4.39 -0.71 16.03
C ARG A 279 -5.63 -0.20 16.76
N VAL A 280 -6.16 0.95 16.36
CA VAL A 280 -7.38 1.53 16.94
C VAL A 280 -8.55 0.56 16.82
N ARG A 281 -8.76 -0.05 15.64
CA ARG A 281 -9.83 -1.04 15.44
C ARG A 281 -9.66 -2.28 16.31
N MET A 282 -8.43 -2.77 16.50
CA MET A 282 -8.14 -3.89 17.37
C MET A 282 -8.34 -3.57 18.86
N ALA A 283 -8.07 -2.33 19.25
CA ALA A 283 -8.20 -1.84 20.63
C ALA A 283 -9.66 -1.61 21.07
N LEU A 284 -10.61 -1.52 20.13
CA LEU A 284 -12.03 -1.41 20.46
C LEU A 284 -12.47 -2.53 21.43
N ARG A 285 -13.46 -2.24 22.28
CA ARG A 285 -14.10 -3.26 23.14
C ARG A 285 -15.09 -4.12 22.38
N ARG A 286 -15.76 -3.55 21.38
CA ARG A 286 -16.73 -4.22 20.51
C ARG A 286 -16.55 -3.75 19.06
N PRO A 287 -16.50 -4.64 18.07
CA PRO A 287 -16.36 -4.27 16.67
C PRO A 287 -17.74 -4.04 16.03
N ASP A 288 -18.15 -2.78 15.95
CA ASP A 288 -19.46 -2.40 15.42
C ASP A 288 -19.46 -2.31 13.89
N THR A 289 -18.31 -2.04 13.27
CA THR A 289 -18.15 -1.95 11.81
C THR A 289 -17.61 -3.24 11.20
N ALA A 290 -17.95 -3.50 9.93
CA ALA A 290 -17.47 -4.67 9.20
C ALA A 290 -15.93 -4.72 9.10
N GLN A 291 -15.32 -3.57 8.88
CA GLN A 291 -13.86 -3.43 8.82
C GLN A 291 -13.19 -3.70 10.17
N ALA A 292 -13.80 -3.30 11.29
CA ALA A 292 -13.30 -3.63 12.62
C ALA A 292 -13.42 -5.14 12.91
N ARG A 293 -14.53 -5.77 12.50
CA ARG A 293 -14.72 -7.22 12.61
C ARG A 293 -13.70 -8.01 11.79
N ALA A 294 -13.43 -7.59 10.56
CA ALA A 294 -12.40 -8.17 9.70
C ALA A 294 -11.00 -8.05 10.32
N ALA A 295 -10.64 -6.86 10.81
CA ALA A 295 -9.37 -6.64 11.50
C ALA A 295 -9.23 -7.54 12.75
N TRP A 296 -10.31 -7.74 13.51
CA TRP A 296 -10.30 -8.65 14.66
C TRP A 296 -10.11 -10.11 14.25
N LEU A 297 -10.72 -10.54 13.15
CA LEU A 297 -10.59 -11.92 12.70
C LEU A 297 -9.17 -12.23 12.20
N LEU A 298 -8.62 -11.33 11.39
CA LEU A 298 -7.33 -11.53 10.71
C LEU A 298 -6.12 -11.22 11.57
N LEU A 299 -6.18 -10.19 12.41
CA LEU A 299 -5.00 -9.62 13.07
C LEU A 299 -5.00 -9.79 14.60
N LYS A 300 -6.17 -9.82 15.24
CA LYS A 300 -6.24 -9.89 16.72
C LYS A 300 -6.00 -11.32 17.21
N PRO A 301 -5.11 -11.55 18.19
CA PRO A 301 -4.91 -12.87 18.78
C PRO A 301 -6.14 -13.22 19.65
N LEU A 302 -7.09 -13.93 19.04
CA LEU A 302 -8.31 -14.39 19.69
C LEU A 302 -8.20 -15.88 20.06
N ARG A 303 -8.76 -16.25 21.21
CA ARG A 303 -8.99 -17.67 21.52
C ARG A 303 -9.95 -18.27 20.49
N VAL A 304 -9.78 -19.54 20.17
CA VAL A 304 -10.58 -20.26 19.15
C VAL A 304 -12.10 -20.09 19.38
N GLY A 305 -12.55 -20.16 20.64
CA GLY A 305 -13.95 -19.93 21.02
C GLY A 305 -14.46 -18.52 20.74
N GLN A 306 -13.65 -17.49 20.99
CA GLN A 306 -13.99 -16.09 20.72
C GLN A 306 -14.04 -15.83 19.22
N ARG A 307 -13.08 -16.38 18.46
CA ARG A 307 -13.05 -16.31 17.01
C ARG A 307 -14.31 -16.92 16.39
N ARG A 308 -14.76 -18.08 16.89
CA ARG A 308 -16.00 -18.70 16.42
C ARG A 308 -17.24 -17.84 16.71
N ARG A 309 -17.35 -17.24 17.91
CA ARG A 309 -18.46 -16.32 18.23
C ARG A 309 -18.48 -15.11 17.31
N LEU A 310 -17.30 -14.60 16.96
CA LEU A 310 -17.16 -13.46 16.06
C LEU A 310 -17.69 -13.83 14.67
N VAL A 311 -17.20 -14.94 14.10
CA VAL A 311 -17.60 -15.44 12.77
C VAL A 311 -19.09 -15.79 12.67
N ASP A 312 -19.70 -16.28 13.75
CA ASP A 312 -21.13 -16.63 13.76
C ASP A 312 -22.06 -15.44 13.43
N ARG A 313 -21.59 -14.21 13.64
CA ARG A 313 -22.34 -12.97 13.37
C ARG A 313 -21.93 -12.30 12.06
N PHE A 314 -21.03 -12.90 11.29
CA PHE A 314 -20.55 -12.31 10.06
C PHE A 314 -21.64 -12.34 8.99
N THR A 315 -21.76 -11.21 8.32
CA THR A 315 -22.56 -11.00 7.11
C THR A 315 -21.64 -11.01 5.89
N GLU A 316 -22.20 -10.99 4.68
CA GLU A 316 -21.42 -10.92 3.44
C GLU A 316 -20.51 -9.68 3.40
N ALA A 317 -20.95 -8.55 3.97
CA ALA A 317 -20.13 -7.34 4.06
C ALA A 317 -18.88 -7.52 4.93
N ASP A 318 -18.96 -8.37 5.97
CA ASP A 318 -17.81 -8.68 6.84
C ASP A 318 -16.77 -9.54 6.11
N TRP A 319 -17.24 -10.49 5.29
CA TRP A 319 -16.36 -11.32 4.47
C TRP A 319 -15.67 -10.52 3.37
N ARG A 320 -16.40 -9.63 2.67
CA ARG A 320 -15.78 -8.69 1.72
C ARG A 320 -14.76 -7.78 2.41
N ALA A 321 -15.04 -7.34 3.64
CA ALA A 321 -14.07 -6.56 4.41
C ALA A 321 -12.81 -7.37 4.78
N CYS A 322 -12.91 -8.68 4.96
CA CYS A 322 -11.74 -9.55 5.16
C CYS A 322 -10.91 -9.67 3.88
N GLU A 323 -11.57 -9.83 2.73
CA GLU A 323 -10.93 -9.91 1.41
C GLU A 323 -10.18 -8.62 1.08
N ILE A 324 -10.84 -7.47 1.20
CA ILE A 324 -10.23 -6.15 0.98
C ILE A 324 -9.04 -5.95 1.93
N LEU A 325 -9.16 -6.34 3.20
CA LEU A 325 -8.08 -6.18 4.17
C LEU A 325 -6.88 -7.11 3.87
N GLU A 326 -7.13 -8.35 3.45
CA GLU A 326 -6.07 -9.28 3.01
C GLU A 326 -5.35 -8.72 1.77
N GLU A 327 -6.10 -8.24 0.78
CA GLU A 327 -5.56 -7.65 -0.45
C GLU A 327 -4.72 -6.40 -0.16
N THR A 328 -5.24 -5.45 0.62
CA THR A 328 -4.49 -4.26 1.04
C THR A 328 -3.19 -4.63 1.78
N LEU A 329 -3.21 -5.62 2.68
CA LEU A 329 -2.00 -5.99 3.43
C LEU A 329 -1.00 -6.81 2.63
N THR A 330 -1.44 -7.55 1.60
CA THR A 330 -0.56 -8.43 0.81
C THR A 330 -0.03 -7.75 -0.44
N GLN A 331 -0.86 -6.97 -1.14
CA GLN A 331 -0.49 -6.29 -2.39
C GLN A 331 -0.07 -4.84 -2.14
N GLU A 332 -0.90 -4.09 -1.41
CA GLU A 332 -0.71 -2.64 -1.29
C GLU A 332 0.28 -2.27 -0.18
N ALA A 333 0.33 -2.97 0.95
CA ALA A 333 1.12 -2.58 2.13
C ALA A 333 1.82 -3.77 2.82
N PRO A 334 2.70 -4.52 2.11
CA PRO A 334 3.36 -5.71 2.64
C PRO A 334 4.27 -5.42 3.86
N GLU A 335 4.78 -4.19 3.97
CA GLU A 335 5.67 -3.75 5.04
C GLU A 335 4.98 -3.66 6.42
N VAL A 336 3.66 -3.40 6.44
CA VAL A 336 2.87 -3.26 7.68
C VAL A 336 2.54 -4.63 8.27
N LEU A 337 2.45 -5.67 7.43
CA LEU A 337 2.05 -7.00 7.83
C LEU A 337 2.88 -7.58 8.99
N PRO A 338 4.23 -7.64 8.94
CA PRO A 338 5.02 -8.19 10.04
C PRO A 338 4.89 -7.40 11.34
N ARG A 339 4.57 -6.10 11.28
CA ARG A 339 4.40 -5.24 12.47
C ARG A 339 3.07 -5.48 13.19
N VAL A 340 2.02 -5.81 12.43
CA VAL A 340 0.66 -5.96 12.96
C VAL A 340 0.31 -7.43 13.21
N ALA A 341 0.83 -8.35 12.41
CA ALA A 341 0.56 -9.79 12.52
C ALA A 341 1.86 -10.59 12.29
N PRO A 342 2.70 -10.78 13.33
CA PRO A 342 3.98 -11.48 13.19
C PRO A 342 3.84 -12.95 12.79
N ASP A 343 2.72 -13.60 13.16
CA ASP A 343 2.43 -15.01 12.84
C ASP A 343 1.87 -15.21 11.42
N GLY A 344 1.73 -14.13 10.65
CA GLY A 344 1.07 -14.13 9.34
C GLY A 344 -0.46 -14.02 9.42
N LEU A 345 -1.10 -13.89 8.25
CA LEU A 345 -2.55 -13.75 8.15
C LEU A 345 -3.27 -15.08 8.36
N LEU A 346 -4.37 -15.02 9.11
CA LEU A 346 -5.30 -16.15 9.23
C LEU A 346 -5.95 -16.45 7.88
N ASP A 347 -5.98 -17.73 7.48
CA ASP A 347 -6.76 -18.20 6.33
C ASP A 347 -8.27 -18.16 6.62
N TRP A 348 -8.86 -16.97 6.50
CA TRP A 348 -10.26 -16.71 6.77
C TRP A 348 -11.22 -17.43 5.80
N ARG A 349 -10.74 -17.83 4.61
CA ARG A 349 -11.56 -18.54 3.61
C ARG A 349 -12.07 -19.88 4.14
N GLN A 350 -11.35 -20.50 5.09
CA GLN A 350 -11.82 -21.71 5.77
C GLN A 350 -13.04 -21.45 6.66
N TRP A 351 -13.21 -20.23 7.16
CA TRP A 351 -14.30 -19.82 8.05
C TRP A 351 -15.54 -19.35 7.30
N ASN A 352 -15.38 -18.77 6.11
CA ASN A 352 -16.49 -18.35 5.24
C ASN A 352 -17.30 -19.54 4.70
N ARG A 353 -16.69 -20.72 4.57
CA ARG A 353 -17.32 -21.95 4.06
C ARG A 353 -18.33 -22.61 5.03
N SER A 354 -18.94 -21.82 5.91
CA SER A 354 -19.86 -22.32 6.92
C SER A 354 -21.18 -22.81 6.30
N MET A 355 -21.74 -23.84 6.91
CA MET A 355 -22.94 -24.56 6.46
C MET A 355 -24.18 -23.65 6.42
N ASP A 356 -24.54 -23.20 5.23
CA ASP A 356 -25.70 -22.34 5.03
C ASP A 356 -26.98 -23.18 4.89
N TRP A 357 -27.64 -23.48 6.02
CA TRP A 357 -28.83 -24.34 6.08
C TRP A 357 -30.02 -23.79 5.28
N ARG A 358 -29.97 -22.53 4.84
CA ARG A 358 -30.94 -21.94 3.91
C ARG A 358 -31.01 -22.75 2.60
N GLY A 359 -29.91 -23.37 2.21
CA GLY A 359 -29.82 -24.24 1.03
C GLY A 359 -29.92 -25.75 1.30
N SER A 360 -29.82 -26.21 2.54
CA SER A 360 -29.84 -27.66 2.80
C SER A 360 -31.26 -28.25 2.89
N GLY A 361 -32.31 -27.42 2.81
CA GLY A 361 -33.70 -27.86 2.95
C GLY A 361 -34.11 -28.94 1.94
N LEU A 362 -33.63 -28.86 0.69
CA LEU A 362 -33.92 -29.87 -0.34
C LEU A 362 -33.20 -31.20 -0.07
N CYS A 363 -31.94 -31.16 0.39
CA CYS A 363 -31.21 -32.38 0.76
C CYS A 363 -31.84 -33.05 2.00
N LEU A 364 -32.21 -32.25 3.01
CA LEU A 364 -32.91 -32.73 4.20
C LEU A 364 -34.27 -33.37 3.82
N TRP A 365 -35.00 -32.73 2.91
CA TRP A 365 -36.27 -33.25 2.43
C TRP A 365 -36.12 -34.58 1.69
N LEU A 366 -35.13 -34.70 0.78
CA LEU A 366 -34.82 -35.96 0.08
C LEU A 366 -34.39 -37.08 1.05
N LEU A 367 -33.61 -36.74 2.08
CA LEU A 367 -33.18 -37.70 3.10
C LEU A 367 -34.35 -38.27 3.92
N LEU A 368 -35.37 -37.45 4.18
CA LEU A 368 -36.55 -37.85 4.96
C LEU A 368 -37.67 -38.47 4.10
N LEU A 369 -37.67 -38.21 2.79
CA LEU A 369 -38.65 -38.76 1.86
C LEU A 369 -38.57 -40.28 1.76
N ILE A 370 -37.37 -40.86 1.81
CA ILE A 370 -37.20 -42.33 1.74
C ILE A 370 -37.81 -43.01 2.98
N PRO A 371 -37.45 -42.66 4.24
CA PRO A 371 -38.12 -43.19 5.43
C PRO A 371 -39.64 -42.95 5.45
N SER A 372 -40.11 -41.78 5.00
CA SER A 372 -41.54 -41.46 4.96
C SER A 372 -42.31 -42.31 3.95
N TRP A 373 -41.70 -42.65 2.82
CA TRP A 373 -42.29 -43.54 1.81
C TRP A 373 -42.47 -44.95 2.33
N PHE A 374 -41.48 -45.49 3.04
CA PHE A 374 -41.60 -46.80 3.68
C PHE A 374 -42.76 -46.80 4.67
N PHE A 375 -42.75 -45.88 5.65
CA PHE A 375 -43.77 -45.76 6.70
C PHE A 375 -45.22 -45.71 6.19
N LEU A 376 -45.47 -44.99 5.09
CA LEU A 376 -46.83 -44.88 4.51
C LEU A 376 -47.20 -46.07 3.63
N SER A 377 -46.22 -46.84 3.13
CA SER A 377 -46.47 -48.00 2.27
C SER A 377 -46.87 -49.27 3.03
N ASP A 378 -46.74 -49.27 4.35
CA ASP A 378 -47.08 -50.39 5.25
C ASP A 378 -48.54 -50.36 5.74
N GLY A 379 -49.23 -49.23 5.56
CA GLY A 379 -50.68 -49.18 5.68
C GLY A 379 -51.31 -49.99 4.55
N GLY A 380 -51.63 -51.26 4.81
CA GLY A 380 -52.19 -52.19 3.82
C GLY A 380 -53.29 -51.54 2.96
N PRO A 381 -53.42 -51.95 1.67
CA PRO A 381 -54.23 -51.23 0.69
C PRO A 381 -55.67 -51.07 1.19
N SER A 382 -56.05 -49.85 1.58
CA SER A 382 -57.43 -49.56 1.94
C SER A 382 -58.32 -49.79 0.70
N PRO A 383 -59.39 -50.59 0.79
CA PRO A 383 -60.22 -50.89 -0.38
C PRO A 383 -60.92 -49.61 -0.85
N GLY A 384 -60.65 -49.19 -2.09
CA GLY A 384 -61.41 -48.15 -2.79
C GLY A 384 -60.69 -46.84 -3.15
N LYS A 385 -59.38 -46.69 -2.87
CA LYS A 385 -58.60 -45.51 -3.30
C LYS A 385 -57.57 -45.90 -4.37
N SER A 386 -57.32 -45.01 -5.34
CA SER A 386 -56.26 -45.22 -6.34
C SER A 386 -54.89 -45.25 -5.64
N PRO A 387 -54.22 -46.42 -5.58
CA PRO A 387 -53.22 -46.72 -4.53
C PRO A 387 -51.82 -46.14 -4.78
N LEU A 388 -51.68 -45.11 -5.63
CA LEU A 388 -50.39 -44.61 -6.07
C LEU A 388 -50.28 -43.08 -6.02
N SER A 389 -51.35 -42.34 -6.34
CA SER A 389 -51.30 -40.89 -6.35
C SER A 389 -51.51 -40.27 -4.97
N GLN A 390 -52.40 -40.85 -4.15
CA GLN A 390 -52.75 -40.29 -2.83
C GLN A 390 -51.66 -40.56 -1.76
N ASP A 391 -51.02 -41.73 -1.81
CA ASP A 391 -49.98 -42.09 -0.83
C ASP A 391 -48.64 -41.37 -1.10
N TRP A 392 -48.30 -41.13 -2.37
CA TRP A 392 -47.13 -40.33 -2.72
C TRP A 392 -47.27 -38.85 -2.30
N LEU A 393 -48.44 -38.25 -2.54
CA LEU A 393 -48.71 -36.85 -2.15
C LEU A 393 -48.62 -36.66 -0.63
N THR A 394 -49.11 -37.63 0.15
CA THR A 394 -48.99 -37.60 1.61
C THR A 394 -47.56 -37.80 2.08
N CYS A 395 -46.76 -38.67 1.43
CA CYS A 395 -45.32 -38.82 1.71
C CYS A 395 -44.55 -37.51 1.50
N VAL A 396 -44.75 -36.88 0.34
CA VAL A 396 -44.11 -35.61 -0.04
C VAL A 396 -44.45 -34.52 0.98
N PHE A 397 -45.73 -34.44 1.38
CA PHE A 397 -46.21 -33.48 2.36
C PHE A 397 -45.63 -33.73 3.75
N MET A 398 -45.64 -34.97 4.25
CA MET A 398 -45.09 -35.33 5.56
C MET A 398 -43.58 -35.09 5.65
N ALA A 399 -42.82 -35.46 4.62
CA ALA A 399 -41.40 -35.17 4.53
C ALA A 399 -41.14 -33.65 4.49
N GLY A 400 -42.01 -32.88 3.82
CA GLY A 400 -41.95 -31.41 3.76
C GLY A 400 -42.22 -30.76 5.12
N MET A 401 -43.21 -31.26 5.86
CA MET A 401 -43.53 -30.77 7.20
C MET A 401 -42.42 -31.13 8.20
N ALA A 402 -41.91 -32.35 8.16
CA ALA A 402 -40.80 -32.81 9.00
C ALA A 402 -39.52 -32.02 8.74
N SER A 403 -39.18 -31.76 7.47
CA SER A 403 -38.02 -30.94 7.12
C SER A 403 -38.20 -29.47 7.57
N GLY A 404 -39.40 -28.91 7.41
CA GLY A 404 -39.74 -27.58 7.93
C GLY A 404 -39.57 -27.47 9.45
N LEU A 405 -40.09 -28.45 10.20
CA LEU A 405 -39.96 -28.50 11.67
C LEU A 405 -38.49 -28.60 12.10
N LEU A 406 -37.70 -29.48 11.47
CA LEU A 406 -36.28 -29.63 11.77
C LEU A 406 -35.49 -28.36 11.45
N ILE A 407 -35.83 -27.64 10.38
CA ILE A 407 -35.22 -26.34 10.05
C ILE A 407 -35.51 -25.31 11.16
N VAL A 408 -36.75 -25.25 11.67
CA VAL A 408 -37.13 -24.35 12.77
C VAL A 408 -36.40 -24.73 14.06
N LEU A 409 -36.39 -26.01 14.42
CA LEU A 409 -35.69 -26.51 15.60
C LEU A 409 -34.18 -26.20 15.52
N HIS A 410 -33.58 -26.42 14.35
CA HIS A 410 -32.18 -26.12 14.11
C HIS A 410 -31.88 -24.62 14.20
N ARG A 411 -32.80 -23.72 13.77
CA ARG A 411 -32.62 -22.27 13.97
C ARG A 411 -32.53 -21.91 15.46
N GLY A 412 -33.40 -22.47 16.29
CA GLY A 412 -33.33 -22.31 17.75
C GLY A 412 -32.03 -22.90 18.33
N TRP A 413 -31.67 -24.10 17.88
CA TRP A 413 -30.43 -24.77 18.27
C TRP A 413 -29.17 -23.95 17.97
N ARG A 414 -29.12 -23.28 16.81
CA ARG A 414 -27.99 -22.40 16.45
C ARG A 414 -27.78 -21.25 17.44
N VAL A 415 -28.87 -20.61 17.88
CA VAL A 415 -28.81 -19.52 18.87
C VAL A 415 -28.30 -20.04 20.21
N PHE A 416 -28.77 -21.22 20.62
CA PHE A 416 -28.31 -21.89 21.84
C PHE A 416 -26.81 -22.26 21.78
N VAL A 417 -26.37 -22.90 20.69
CA VAL A 417 -24.97 -23.30 20.49
C VAL A 417 -24.04 -22.09 20.34
N HIS A 418 -24.53 -20.95 19.85
CA HIS A 418 -23.73 -19.72 19.80
C HIS A 418 -23.26 -19.27 21.20
N TRP A 419 -24.14 -19.36 22.20
CA TRP A 419 -23.78 -19.09 23.60
C TRP A 419 -22.76 -20.11 24.12
N LEU A 420 -22.92 -21.37 23.74
CA LEU A 420 -22.04 -22.48 24.14
C LEU A 420 -20.79 -22.66 23.28
N SER A 421 -20.47 -21.76 22.34
CA SER A 421 -19.40 -21.98 21.35
C SER A 421 -18.02 -22.31 21.96
N GLY A 422 -17.70 -21.73 23.12
CA GLY A 422 -16.46 -22.02 23.83
C GLY A 422 -16.43 -23.44 24.38
N LEU A 423 -17.56 -23.91 24.93
CA LEU A 423 -17.72 -25.28 25.41
C LEU A 423 -17.80 -26.27 24.23
N ASP A 424 -18.45 -25.89 23.13
CA ASP A 424 -18.52 -26.74 21.93
C ASP A 424 -17.13 -27.05 21.37
N ILE A 425 -16.25 -26.05 21.31
CA ILE A 425 -14.87 -26.27 20.88
C ILE A 425 -14.09 -27.12 21.89
N ALA A 426 -14.23 -26.86 23.20
CA ALA A 426 -13.53 -27.63 24.23
C ALA A 426 -13.96 -29.10 24.23
N ILE A 427 -15.27 -29.37 24.17
CA ILE A 427 -15.84 -30.72 24.10
C ILE A 427 -15.41 -31.37 22.78
N SER A 428 -15.52 -30.65 21.66
CA SER A 428 -15.09 -31.18 20.36
C SER A 428 -13.60 -31.55 20.36
N SER A 429 -12.73 -30.74 20.96
CA SER A 429 -11.29 -31.05 21.03
C SER A 429 -10.94 -32.29 21.85
N ILE A 430 -11.82 -32.72 22.75
CA ILE A 430 -11.62 -33.94 23.54
C ILE A 430 -11.99 -35.18 22.71
N PHE A 431 -13.04 -35.10 21.90
CA PHE A 431 -13.63 -36.26 21.23
C PHE A 431 -13.29 -36.39 19.74
N LEU A 432 -12.96 -35.30 19.05
CA LEU A 432 -12.69 -35.27 17.62
C LEU A 432 -11.20 -35.00 17.35
N PRO A 433 -10.60 -35.66 16.34
CA PRO A 433 -9.26 -35.32 15.87
C PRO A 433 -9.17 -33.90 15.33
N GLU A 434 -8.01 -33.26 15.46
CA GLU A 434 -7.75 -31.89 15.02
C GLU A 434 -8.02 -31.67 13.52
N ARG A 435 -7.82 -32.71 12.69
CA ARG A 435 -8.13 -32.71 11.26
C ARG A 435 -9.59 -32.37 10.95
N TRP A 436 -10.52 -32.71 11.85
CA TRP A 436 -11.95 -32.50 11.65
C TRP A 436 -12.38 -31.14 12.21
N ILE A 437 -11.81 -30.74 13.36
CA ILE A 437 -12.13 -29.48 14.04
C ILE A 437 -11.56 -28.27 13.31
N ARG A 438 -10.38 -28.38 12.69
CA ARG A 438 -9.69 -27.32 11.93
C ARG A 438 -9.67 -25.98 12.66
N HIS A 439 -9.15 -25.99 13.89
CA HIS A 439 -9.08 -24.81 14.76
C HIS A 439 -10.42 -24.06 14.90
N GLY A 440 -11.55 -24.77 14.88
CA GLY A 440 -12.91 -24.22 15.07
C GLY A 440 -13.66 -23.85 13.79
N SER A 441 -13.04 -23.96 12.61
CA SER A 441 -13.71 -23.74 11.32
C SER A 441 -14.46 -24.98 10.80
N GLY A 442 -14.07 -26.17 11.26
CA GLY A 442 -14.56 -27.46 10.79
C GLY A 442 -15.75 -28.03 11.56
N LEU A 443 -15.78 -29.36 11.67
CA LEU A 443 -16.85 -30.11 12.30
C LEU A 443 -16.78 -30.01 13.82
N LEU A 444 -17.94 -29.78 14.44
CA LEU A 444 -18.11 -29.55 15.88
C LEU A 444 -19.23 -30.46 16.40
N LEU A 445 -19.07 -30.97 17.61
CA LEU A 445 -20.01 -31.92 18.21
C LEU A 445 -21.40 -31.33 18.42
N LEU A 446 -21.50 -30.23 19.18
CA LEU A 446 -22.82 -29.68 19.51
C LEU A 446 -23.47 -29.05 18.28
N ARG A 447 -22.68 -28.39 17.43
CA ARG A 447 -23.21 -27.71 16.27
C ARG A 447 -23.65 -28.63 15.14
N HIS A 448 -22.92 -29.72 14.88
CA HIS A 448 -23.12 -30.53 13.69
C HIS A 448 -23.50 -31.98 14.01
N VAL A 449 -22.83 -32.63 14.97
CA VAL A 449 -23.08 -34.05 15.27
C VAL A 449 -24.42 -34.25 15.97
N ILE A 450 -24.79 -33.41 16.95
CA ILE A 450 -26.07 -33.53 17.65
C ILE A 450 -27.27 -33.36 16.69
N PRO A 451 -27.35 -32.32 15.83
CA PRO A 451 -28.43 -32.22 14.86
C PRO A 451 -28.49 -33.40 13.88
N CYS A 452 -27.34 -33.91 13.43
CA CYS A 452 -27.30 -35.11 12.59
C CYS A 452 -27.86 -36.32 13.33
N ALA A 453 -27.48 -36.52 14.60
CA ALA A 453 -28.00 -37.60 15.44
C ALA A 453 -29.50 -37.48 15.66
N VAL A 454 -30.05 -36.27 15.84
CA VAL A 454 -31.50 -36.03 15.95
C VAL A 454 -32.21 -36.39 14.64
N ILE A 455 -31.65 -36.03 13.48
CA ILE A 455 -32.20 -36.41 12.17
C ILE A 455 -32.17 -37.93 12.01
N THR A 456 -31.06 -38.59 12.37
CA THR A 456 -30.95 -40.05 12.35
C THR A 456 -31.97 -40.70 13.27
N LEU A 457 -32.14 -40.20 14.49
CA LEU A 457 -33.09 -40.74 15.46
C LEU A 457 -34.54 -40.56 14.97
N ALA A 458 -34.86 -39.42 14.36
CA ALA A 458 -36.17 -39.20 13.74
C ALA A 458 -36.41 -40.18 12.59
N ALA A 459 -35.43 -40.38 11.71
CA ALA A 459 -35.52 -41.34 10.61
C ALA A 459 -35.61 -42.79 11.10
N ALA A 460 -34.85 -43.16 12.13
CA ALA A 460 -34.86 -44.49 12.73
C ALA A 460 -36.17 -44.76 13.50
N GLY A 461 -36.72 -43.76 14.19
CA GLY A 461 -38.02 -43.88 14.87
C GLY A 461 -39.17 -44.11 13.89
N MET A 462 -39.12 -43.47 12.71
CA MET A 462 -40.07 -43.75 11.63
C MET A 462 -39.86 -45.16 11.03
N GLY A 463 -38.62 -45.65 10.94
CA GLY A 463 -38.28 -46.96 10.39
C GLY A 463 -38.45 -48.16 11.35
N ALA A 464 -38.41 -47.95 12.66
CA ALA A 464 -38.49 -49.01 13.67
C ALA A 464 -39.84 -49.77 13.65
N VAL A 465 -40.84 -49.23 12.96
CA VAL A 465 -42.17 -49.81 12.79
C VAL A 465 -42.16 -51.01 11.81
N GLU A 466 -41.13 -51.16 10.96
CA GLU A 466 -41.09 -52.14 9.84
C GLU A 466 -40.02 -53.23 9.95
N GLY A 467 -39.40 -53.42 11.13
CA GLY A 467 -38.38 -54.46 11.33
C GLY A 467 -37.00 -54.17 10.72
N VAL A 468 -36.26 -55.19 10.29
CA VAL A 468 -34.81 -55.12 9.99
C VAL A 468 -34.45 -54.09 8.91
N LEU A 469 -35.30 -53.90 7.90
CA LEU A 469 -35.03 -52.97 6.79
C LEU A 469 -35.09 -51.49 7.23
N GLY A 470 -36.03 -51.12 8.10
CA GLY A 470 -36.12 -49.77 8.66
C GLY A 470 -34.93 -49.43 9.56
N ILE A 471 -34.40 -50.42 10.29
CA ILE A 471 -33.16 -50.29 11.06
C ILE A 471 -31.96 -50.05 10.14
N VAL A 472 -31.88 -50.75 9.00
CA VAL A 472 -30.81 -50.55 8.01
C VAL A 472 -30.89 -49.17 7.37
N VAL A 473 -32.09 -48.71 6.96
CA VAL A 473 -32.28 -47.38 6.38
C VAL A 473 -31.94 -46.30 7.40
N GLY A 474 -32.44 -46.40 8.63
CA GLY A 474 -32.08 -45.50 9.74
C GLY A 474 -30.57 -45.49 10.01
N GLY A 475 -29.94 -46.67 10.03
CA GLY A 475 -28.49 -46.82 10.20
C GLY A 475 -27.67 -46.15 9.09
N LEU A 476 -28.16 -46.12 7.85
CA LEU A 476 -27.51 -45.45 6.72
C LEU A 476 -27.70 -43.92 6.72
N THR A 477 -28.75 -43.40 7.36
CA THR A 477 -28.97 -41.94 7.44
C THR A 477 -27.94 -41.21 8.33
N ALA A 478 -27.40 -41.87 9.36
CA ALA A 478 -26.33 -41.33 10.21
C ALA A 478 -25.03 -41.01 9.44
N PRO A 479 -24.37 -41.97 8.77
CA PRO A 479 -23.16 -41.68 8.02
C PRO A 479 -23.43 -40.72 6.86
N LEU A 480 -24.61 -40.76 6.23
CA LEU A 480 -24.95 -39.82 5.15
C LEU A 480 -25.11 -38.38 5.65
N SER A 481 -25.79 -38.17 6.78
CA SER A 481 -25.97 -36.84 7.37
C SER A 481 -24.66 -36.27 7.91
N LEU A 482 -23.82 -37.12 8.53
CA LEU A 482 -22.50 -36.71 8.99
C LEU A 482 -21.54 -36.42 7.83
N ALA A 483 -21.53 -37.26 6.79
CA ALA A 483 -20.75 -37.01 5.56
C ALA A 483 -21.21 -35.73 4.86
N TYR A 484 -22.51 -35.46 4.85
CA TYR A 484 -23.06 -34.20 4.34
C TYR A 484 -22.60 -33.00 5.17
N ALA A 485 -22.64 -33.10 6.51
CA ALA A 485 -22.15 -32.04 7.39
C ALA A 485 -20.65 -31.78 7.19
N ASP A 486 -19.80 -32.81 7.17
CA ASP A 486 -18.37 -32.66 6.89
C ASP A 486 -18.12 -32.07 5.50
N PHE A 487 -18.82 -32.56 4.46
CA PHE A 487 -18.74 -32.04 3.10
C PHE A 487 -19.07 -30.55 3.03
N THR A 488 -20.18 -30.13 3.64
CA THR A 488 -20.60 -28.72 3.62
C THR A 488 -19.59 -27.81 4.31
N THR A 489 -18.94 -28.26 5.39
CA THR A 489 -17.86 -27.50 6.05
C THR A 489 -16.55 -27.47 5.26
N ARG A 490 -16.36 -28.35 4.26
CA ARG A 490 -15.12 -28.41 3.46
C ARG A 490 -15.27 -27.70 2.11
N VAL A 491 -16.36 -27.99 1.41
CA VAL A 491 -16.57 -27.66 -0.01
C VAL A 491 -17.60 -26.54 -0.19
N GLY A 492 -18.45 -26.28 0.80
CA GLY A 492 -19.54 -25.29 0.72
C GLY A 492 -20.88 -25.92 0.35
N SER A 493 -21.84 -25.11 -0.13
CA SER A 493 -23.22 -25.58 -0.34
C SER A 493 -23.34 -26.54 -1.55
N PRO A 494 -23.88 -27.77 -1.37
CA PRO A 494 -24.03 -28.74 -2.45
C PRO A 494 -25.13 -28.35 -3.46
N GLN A 495 -25.96 -27.37 -3.13
CA GLN A 495 -26.97 -26.85 -4.05
C GLN A 495 -26.36 -26.29 -5.33
N ILE A 496 -25.21 -25.60 -5.25
CA ILE A 496 -24.56 -25.04 -6.44
C ILE A 496 -24.14 -26.19 -7.39
N LEU A 497 -23.65 -27.29 -6.81
CA LEU A 497 -23.29 -28.50 -7.57
C LEU A 497 -24.53 -29.18 -8.17
N LEU A 498 -25.62 -29.28 -7.41
CA LEU A 498 -26.89 -29.82 -7.88
C LEU A 498 -27.54 -28.96 -8.96
N CYS A 499 -27.51 -27.62 -8.84
CA CYS A 499 -27.97 -26.68 -9.85
C CYS A 499 -27.16 -26.80 -11.15
N ASN A 500 -25.85 -27.05 -11.05
CA ASN A 500 -25.00 -27.28 -12.23
C ASN A 500 -25.18 -28.69 -12.83
N ALA A 501 -25.60 -29.68 -12.05
CA ALA A 501 -25.81 -31.06 -12.48
C ALA A 501 -27.23 -31.32 -13.02
N MET A 502 -28.24 -30.64 -12.48
CA MET A 502 -29.65 -30.83 -12.84
C MET A 502 -29.97 -30.67 -14.34
N PRO A 503 -29.40 -29.69 -15.07
CA PRO A 503 -29.60 -29.56 -16.52
C PRO A 503 -29.11 -30.81 -17.28
N ARG A 504 -28.03 -31.44 -16.82
CA ARG A 504 -27.46 -32.67 -17.41
C ARG A 504 -28.30 -33.91 -17.08
N PHE A 505 -28.88 -33.95 -15.89
CA PHE A 505 -29.79 -35.03 -15.49
C PHE A 505 -31.13 -34.94 -16.24
N ILE A 506 -31.68 -33.74 -16.41
CA ILE A 506 -32.90 -33.50 -17.19
C ILE A 506 -32.67 -33.87 -18.67
N SER A 507 -31.51 -33.54 -19.25
CA SER A 507 -31.19 -33.93 -20.62
C SER A 507 -31.00 -35.45 -20.78
N PHE A 508 -30.48 -36.13 -19.75
CA PHE A 508 -30.40 -37.58 -19.70
C PHE A 508 -31.80 -38.23 -19.62
N LEU A 509 -32.67 -37.74 -18.73
CA LEU A 509 -34.06 -38.22 -18.62
C LEU A 509 -34.86 -37.98 -19.90
N ARG A 510 -34.61 -36.87 -20.60
CA ARG A 510 -35.24 -36.58 -21.90
C ARG A 510 -34.75 -37.52 -23.01
N LYS A 511 -33.53 -38.08 -22.89
CA LYS A 511 -32.97 -39.11 -23.79
C LYS A 511 -33.53 -40.52 -23.50
N VAL A 512 -33.93 -40.81 -22.27
CA VAL A 512 -34.59 -42.08 -21.90
C VAL A 512 -36.08 -41.95 -22.26
N GLY A 513 -36.45 -42.40 -23.46
CA GLY A 513 -37.80 -42.24 -24.02
C GLY A 513 -38.95 -42.76 -23.14
N ARG A 514 -40.16 -42.21 -23.36
CA ARG A 514 -41.39 -42.38 -22.57
C ARG A 514 -41.79 -43.84 -22.32
N ASP A 515 -41.47 -44.75 -23.24
CA ASP A 515 -41.85 -46.16 -23.17
C ASP A 515 -41.01 -46.96 -22.15
N ARG A 516 -39.76 -46.55 -21.89
CA ARG A 516 -38.92 -47.15 -20.85
C ARG A 516 -39.32 -46.70 -19.45
N LEU A 517 -39.88 -45.51 -19.30
CA LEU A 517 -40.42 -45.00 -18.04
C LEU A 517 -41.69 -45.78 -17.61
N ILE A 518 -42.50 -46.23 -18.57
CA ILE A 518 -43.70 -47.04 -18.32
C ILE A 518 -43.31 -48.46 -17.88
N LEU A 519 -42.30 -49.06 -18.50
CA LEU A 519 -41.73 -50.35 -18.03
C LEU A 519 -41.11 -50.23 -16.64
N MET A 520 -40.46 -49.10 -16.34
CA MET A 520 -39.89 -48.82 -15.03
C MET A 520 -40.97 -48.65 -13.95
N SER A 521 -42.11 -48.02 -14.26
CA SER A 521 -43.23 -47.84 -13.32
C SER A 521 -43.98 -49.14 -13.03
N VAL A 522 -44.09 -50.05 -14.01
CA VAL A 522 -44.63 -51.41 -13.81
C VAL A 522 -43.68 -52.25 -12.96
N TRP A 523 -42.37 -52.13 -13.17
CA TRP A 523 -41.35 -52.83 -12.38
C TRP A 523 -41.28 -52.33 -10.93
N LEU A 524 -41.36 -51.01 -10.72
CA LEU A 524 -41.49 -50.32 -9.42
C LEU A 524 -42.72 -50.77 -8.59
N ARG A 525 -43.68 -51.44 -9.21
CA ARG A 525 -44.87 -51.98 -8.55
C ARG A 525 -44.60 -53.28 -7.79
N THR A 526 -43.49 -53.97 -8.09
CA THR A 526 -43.06 -55.19 -7.37
C THR A 526 -42.23 -54.84 -6.14
N SER A 527 -42.30 -55.64 -5.06
CA SER A 527 -41.50 -55.40 -3.84
C SER A 527 -39.99 -55.36 -4.14
N ARG A 528 -39.54 -56.18 -5.10
CA ARG A 528 -38.17 -56.18 -5.63
C ARG A 528 -37.84 -54.87 -6.35
N GLY A 529 -38.75 -54.31 -7.16
CA GLY A 529 -38.57 -53.05 -7.87
C GLY A 529 -38.50 -51.81 -6.96
N LYS A 530 -39.27 -51.79 -5.87
CA LYS A 530 -39.17 -50.75 -4.83
C LYS A 530 -37.82 -50.82 -4.10
N LEU A 531 -37.37 -52.03 -3.76
CA LEU A 531 -36.08 -52.31 -3.13
C LEU A 531 -34.91 -51.88 -4.01
N THR A 532 -34.92 -52.25 -5.29
CA THR A 532 -33.85 -51.90 -6.23
C THR A 532 -33.83 -50.41 -6.57
N LEU A 533 -34.97 -49.72 -6.65
CA LEU A 533 -34.99 -48.27 -6.86
C LEU A 533 -34.51 -47.51 -5.62
N GLY A 534 -34.94 -47.93 -4.42
CA GLY A 534 -34.44 -47.38 -3.15
C GLY A 534 -32.94 -47.61 -2.99
N LEU A 535 -32.45 -48.83 -3.31
CA LEU A 535 -31.03 -49.15 -3.31
C LEU A 535 -30.28 -48.39 -4.41
N LEU A 536 -30.84 -48.20 -5.60
CA LEU A 536 -30.22 -47.42 -6.68
C LEU A 536 -30.18 -45.93 -6.38
N LEU A 537 -31.20 -45.36 -5.75
CA LEU A 537 -31.19 -43.96 -5.30
C LEU A 537 -30.21 -43.76 -4.15
N LEU A 538 -30.12 -44.73 -3.23
CA LEU A 538 -29.15 -44.71 -2.14
C LEU A 538 -27.72 -44.92 -2.66
N VAL A 539 -27.49 -45.87 -3.56
CA VAL A 539 -26.20 -46.09 -4.23
C VAL A 539 -25.86 -44.92 -5.15
N ALA A 540 -26.81 -44.30 -5.84
CA ALA A 540 -26.55 -43.13 -6.68
C ALA A 540 -26.24 -41.89 -5.84
N THR A 541 -26.91 -41.70 -4.70
CA THR A 541 -26.58 -40.62 -3.77
C THR A 541 -25.24 -40.85 -3.09
N VAL A 542 -24.96 -42.06 -2.60
CA VAL A 542 -23.67 -42.46 -2.02
C VAL A 542 -22.54 -42.41 -3.06
N SER A 543 -22.78 -42.89 -4.28
CA SER A 543 -21.78 -42.88 -5.36
C SER A 543 -21.58 -41.48 -5.92
N ALA A 544 -22.62 -40.63 -5.98
CA ALA A 544 -22.43 -39.22 -6.30
C ALA A 544 -21.61 -38.53 -5.21
N LEU A 545 -21.94 -38.71 -3.93
CA LEU A 545 -21.18 -38.17 -2.80
C LEU A 545 -19.73 -38.67 -2.78
N ALA A 546 -19.48 -39.96 -3.07
CA ALA A 546 -18.15 -40.56 -3.12
C ALA A 546 -17.34 -40.15 -4.36
N TYR A 547 -17.98 -40.10 -5.54
CA TYR A 547 -17.37 -39.66 -6.80
C TYR A 547 -17.02 -38.16 -6.74
N PHE A 548 -17.90 -37.32 -6.18
CA PHE A 548 -17.61 -35.91 -5.98
C PHE A 548 -16.54 -35.68 -4.92
N SER A 549 -16.47 -36.51 -3.86
CA SER A 549 -15.39 -36.50 -2.87
C SER A 549 -14.02 -36.80 -3.49
N GLN A 550 -13.89 -37.87 -4.29
CA GLN A 550 -12.61 -38.25 -4.91
C GLN A 550 -12.15 -37.30 -6.02
N ASN A 551 -13.05 -36.84 -6.90
CA ASN A 551 -12.68 -35.95 -8.00
C ASN A 551 -12.37 -34.51 -7.57
N THR A 552 -12.88 -34.05 -6.42
CA THR A 552 -12.55 -32.71 -5.90
C THR A 552 -11.25 -32.69 -5.10
N VAL A 553 -10.87 -33.78 -4.43
CA VAL A 553 -9.52 -33.92 -3.85
C VAL A 553 -8.46 -33.86 -4.96
N ALA A 554 -8.70 -34.51 -6.11
CA ALA A 554 -7.80 -34.46 -7.27
C ALA A 554 -7.73 -33.07 -7.95
N ARG A 555 -8.83 -32.31 -7.97
CA ARG A 555 -8.83 -30.91 -8.45
C ARG A 555 -8.22 -29.93 -7.43
N CYS A 556 -8.33 -30.19 -6.13
CA CYS A 556 -7.73 -29.35 -5.08
C CYS A 556 -6.21 -29.58 -4.93
N THR A 557 -5.68 -30.75 -5.32
CA THR A 557 -4.22 -30.93 -5.45
C THR A 557 -3.65 -30.14 -6.62
N TRP A 558 -4.42 -29.95 -7.69
CA TRP A 558 -4.01 -29.14 -8.85
C TRP A 558 -3.99 -27.63 -8.58
N THR A 559 -4.83 -27.11 -7.69
CA THR A 559 -4.82 -25.67 -7.33
C THR A 559 -3.75 -25.29 -6.31
N ARG A 560 -2.94 -26.24 -5.84
CA ARG A 560 -1.79 -25.96 -4.94
C ARG A 560 -0.47 -25.75 -5.69
N GLN A 561 -0.47 -25.85 -7.02
CA GLN A 561 0.71 -25.69 -7.85
C GLN A 561 0.33 -24.76 -9.00
N TYR A 562 0.59 -23.46 -8.85
CA TYR A 562 1.02 -22.50 -9.90
C TYR A 562 0.94 -21.08 -9.33
N ASN A 563 2.00 -20.70 -8.61
CA ASN A 563 2.56 -19.36 -8.77
C ASN A 563 3.09 -19.28 -10.20
N GLY A 564 2.65 -18.29 -10.98
CA GLY A 564 3.26 -17.95 -12.26
C GLY A 564 2.26 -17.85 -13.41
N LEU A 565 1.96 -16.60 -13.80
CA LEU A 565 1.52 -16.13 -15.12
C LEU A 565 0.71 -17.09 -16.00
N CYS A 566 -0.55 -16.77 -16.26
CA CYS A 566 -1.12 -16.98 -17.59
C CYS A 566 -2.12 -15.88 -17.93
N ILE A 567 -1.71 -15.08 -18.91
CA ILE A 567 -2.48 -14.08 -19.64
C ILE A 567 -3.75 -14.74 -20.19
N MET A 568 -4.90 -14.12 -19.93
CA MET A 568 -6.15 -14.47 -20.61
C MET A 568 -6.02 -14.10 -22.09
N THR A 569 -5.94 -15.10 -22.97
CA THR A 569 -6.38 -14.94 -24.35
C THR A 569 -7.77 -15.55 -24.48
N GLU A 570 -8.70 -14.65 -24.74
CA GLU A 570 -10.10 -14.88 -25.04
C GLU A 570 -10.21 -15.61 -26.39
N GLN A 571 -10.82 -16.80 -26.41
CA GLN A 571 -11.42 -17.34 -27.62
C GLN A 571 -12.88 -17.68 -27.34
N VAL A 572 -13.74 -16.94 -28.04
CA VAL A 572 -15.17 -17.15 -28.21
C VAL A 572 -15.37 -17.81 -29.59
N PRO A 573 -16.46 -18.57 -29.77
CA PRO A 573 -16.51 -20.04 -29.68
C PRO A 573 -15.84 -20.82 -30.83
#